data_AF-A0A1I2ASA0-F1
#
_entry.id   AF-A0A1I2ASA0-F1
#
_cell.length_a   1.000
_cell.length_b   1.000
_cell.length_c   1.000
_cell.angle_alpha   90.00
_cell.angle_beta   90.00
_cell.angle_gamma   90.00
#
_symmetry.space_group_name_H-M   'P 1'
#
loop_
_entity.id
_entity.type
_entity.pdbx_description
1 polymer ?
#
loop_
_entity_poly.entity_id
_entity_poly.type
_entity_poly.pdbx_seq_one_letter_code
_entity_poly.pdbx_strand_id
1 'polypeptide(L)'
;MTDKEKYTEEADIITLEFDEGEVECEIMGIFEHGDKEYIALIPHDDTDDVYLYEYKEVDTDDEEVEFELIDIEDDGLFEEVVKTFEEIMAENEEN
;
A
#
# COMPACT_ATOMS: atom_id res chain seq x y z
N MET A 1 3.71 28.80 -4.24
CA MET A 1 2.53 28.78 -5.11
C MET A 1 2.80 27.75 -6.17
N THR A 2 2.86 26.48 -5.75
CA THR A 2 1.76 25.49 -5.63
C THR A 2 1.94 24.56 -6.82
N ASP A 3 1.43 23.32 -6.69
CA ASP A 3 1.37 22.30 -7.74
C ASP A 3 2.68 21.48 -7.88
N LYS A 4 2.74 20.16 -7.81
CA LYS A 4 1.72 19.10 -7.81
C LYS A 4 2.48 17.76 -7.71
N GLU A 5 1.97 16.84 -6.90
CA GLU A 5 2.15 15.38 -6.96
C GLU A 5 3.57 14.84 -7.20
N LYS A 6 4.22 14.39 -6.12
CA LYS A 6 5.44 13.60 -6.17
C LYS A 6 5.10 12.11 -6.09
N TYR A 7 4.55 11.55 -7.18
CA TYR A 7 4.64 10.11 -7.43
C TYR A 7 6.11 9.84 -7.75
N THR A 8 6.86 9.30 -6.80
CA THR A 8 8.32 9.23 -6.86
C THR A 8 8.72 7.86 -7.41
N GLU A 9 9.29 7.84 -8.61
CA GLU A 9 9.82 6.67 -9.32
C GLU A 9 11.07 6.04 -8.67
N GLU A 10 11.15 5.97 -7.35
CA GLU A 10 12.27 5.37 -6.61
C GLU A 10 11.71 4.64 -5.40
N ALA A 11 11.39 3.34 -5.53
CA ALA A 11 10.92 2.42 -4.47
C ALA A 11 10.26 3.14 -3.28
N ASP A 12 8.93 3.29 -3.34
CA ASP A 12 8.16 4.06 -2.35
C ASP A 12 8.28 3.40 -0.96
N ILE A 13 9.32 3.74 -0.19
CA ILE A 13 9.50 3.29 1.18
C ILE A 13 8.66 4.22 2.05
N ILE A 14 7.66 3.64 2.70
CA ILE A 14 6.79 4.31 3.65
C ILE A 14 7.23 3.99 5.08
N THR A 15 7.33 5.02 5.92
CA THR A 15 7.51 4.85 7.36
C THR A 15 6.13 4.77 7.99
N LEU A 16 5.75 3.60 8.49
CA LEU A 16 4.51 3.41 9.23
C LEU A 16 4.78 3.65 10.72
N GLU A 17 4.10 4.65 11.29
CA GLU A 17 4.10 4.91 12.72
C GLU A 17 3.02 4.05 13.39
N PHE A 18 3.43 3.00 14.09
CA PHE A 18 2.58 2.20 14.96
C PHE A 18 2.68 2.69 16.41
N ASP A 19 1.67 2.39 17.24
CA ASP A 19 1.68 2.71 18.68
C ASP A 19 2.86 2.03 19.42
N GLU A 20 3.40 0.94 18.84
CA GLU A 20 4.57 0.20 19.34
C GLU A 20 5.92 0.61 18.71
N GLY A 21 5.95 1.50 17.70
CA GLY A 21 7.18 2.00 17.06
C GLY A 21 7.04 2.39 15.59
N GLU A 22 8.09 2.95 15.01
CA GLU A 22 8.20 3.21 13.57
C GLU A 22 8.77 1.97 12.84
N VAL A 23 8.15 1.57 11.74
CA VAL A 23 8.68 0.52 10.86
C VAL A 23 8.79 1.05 9.44
N GLU A 24 9.93 0.77 8.81
CA GLU A 24 10.17 1.08 7.40
C GLU A 24 9.63 -0.08 6.55
N CYS A 25 8.67 0.24 5.68
CA CYS A 25 8.07 -0.71 4.78
C CYS A 25 8.30 -0.26 3.33
N GLU A 26 8.71 -1.19 2.47
CA GLU A 26 8.83 -0.95 1.04
C GLU A 26 7.49 -1.25 0.36
N ILE A 27 6.92 -0.27 -0.34
CA ILE A 27 5.70 -0.46 -1.12
C ILE A 27 6.08 -1.26 -2.37
N MET A 28 5.56 -2.49 -2.46
CA MET A 28 5.66 -3.26 -3.69
C MET A 28 4.74 -2.69 -4.78
N GLY A 29 3.56 -2.21 -4.39
CA GLY A 29 2.61 -1.60 -5.31
C GLY A 29 1.28 -1.25 -4.66
N ILE A 30 0.56 -0.33 -5.30
CA ILE A 30 -0.83 0.02 -4.98
C ILE A 30 -1.73 -0.39 -6.14
N PHE A 31 -2.90 -0.92 -5.83
CA PHE A 31 -3.86 -1.35 -6.84
C PHE A 31 -5.29 -1.21 -6.34
N GLU A 32 -6.20 -0.96 -7.27
CA GLU A 32 -7.63 -0.94 -7.00
C GLU A 32 -8.21 -2.34 -7.20
N HIS A 33 -9.04 -2.79 -6.26
CA HIS A 33 -9.80 -4.03 -6.39
C HIS A 33 -11.26 -3.79 -5.97
N GLY A 34 -12.16 -3.83 -6.94
CA GLY A 34 -13.58 -3.55 -6.74
C GLY A 34 -13.84 -2.05 -6.56
N ASP A 35 -14.35 -1.67 -5.39
CA ASP A 35 -14.66 -0.28 -5.01
C ASP A 35 -13.67 0.26 -3.95
N LYS A 36 -12.53 -0.43 -3.76
CA LYS A 36 -11.55 -0.12 -2.71
C LYS A 36 -10.13 -0.19 -3.26
N GLU A 37 -9.23 0.53 -2.61
CA GLU A 37 -7.81 0.57 -2.93
C GLU A 37 -7.03 -0.26 -1.94
N TYR A 38 -5.98 -0.92 -2.42
CA TYR A 38 -5.13 -1.81 -1.62
C TYR A 38 -3.67 -1.50 -1.89
N ILE A 39 -2.86 -1.68 -0.86
CA ILE A 39 -1.42 -1.49 -0.88
C ILE A 39 -0.71 -2.76 -0.42
N ALA A 40 0.27 -3.17 -1.20
CA ALA A 40 1.18 -4.27 -0.88
C ALA A 40 2.50 -3.68 -0.39
N LEU A 41 2.93 -4.07 0.81
CA LEU A 41 4.15 -3.57 1.44
C LEU A 41 4.95 -4.68 2.12
N ILE A 42 6.28 -4.59 2.05
CA ILE A 42 7.21 -5.51 2.69
C ILE A 42 7.92 -4.76 3.82
N PRO A 43 7.78 -5.17 5.09
CA PRO A 43 8.55 -4.58 6.16
C PRO A 43 10.02 -4.97 6.06
N HIS A 44 10.90 -4.07 6.48
CA HIS A 44 12.32 -4.34 6.54
C HIS A 44 12.76 -5.18 7.77
N ASP A 45 11.83 -5.91 8.41
CA ASP A 45 12.05 -6.62 9.67
C ASP A 45 12.46 -8.09 9.45
N ASP A 46 13.39 -8.39 8.54
CA ASP A 46 13.91 -9.76 8.22
C ASP A 46 12.85 -10.85 7.87
N THR A 47 11.56 -10.53 7.98
CA THR A 47 10.40 -11.31 7.59
C THR A 47 10.11 -10.94 6.14
N ASP A 48 10.47 -11.82 5.22
CA ASP A 48 10.21 -11.71 3.77
C ASP A 48 8.69 -11.86 3.46
N ASP A 49 7.84 -11.37 4.36
CA ASP A 49 6.39 -11.47 4.35
C ASP A 49 5.80 -10.21 3.71
N VAL A 50 4.89 -10.38 2.76
CA VAL A 50 4.16 -9.28 2.11
C VAL A 50 2.89 -8.99 2.90
N TYR A 51 2.72 -7.74 3.31
CA TYR A 51 1.53 -7.25 3.98
C TYR A 51 0.62 -6.55 2.97
N LEU A 52 -0.66 -6.92 2.96
CA LEU A 52 -1.68 -6.28 2.15
C LEU A 52 -2.67 -5.58 3.05
N TYR A 53 -2.84 -4.28 2.80
CA TYR A 53 -3.77 -3.43 3.52
C TYR A 53 -4.71 -2.74 2.55
N GLU A 54 -5.93 -2.48 2.99
CA GLU A 54 -6.84 -1.56 2.33
C GLU A 54 -6.31 -0.12 2.55
N TYR A 55 -5.96 0.54 1.45
CA TYR A 55 -5.55 1.92 1.42
C TYR A 55 -6.80 2.81 1.43
N LYS A 56 -6.90 3.68 2.42
CA LYS A 56 -8.03 4.58 2.56
C LYS A 56 -7.54 6.00 2.80
N GLU A 57 -7.71 6.85 1.79
CA GLU A 57 -7.47 8.28 1.96
C GLU A 57 -8.45 8.88 2.96
N VAL A 58 -7.89 9.56 3.96
CA VAL A 58 -8.62 10.42 4.87
C VAL A 58 -8.34 11.84 4.43
N ASP A 59 -9.29 12.40 3.69
CA ASP A 59 -9.25 13.81 3.30
C ASP A 59 -9.41 14.66 4.57
N THR A 60 -8.28 15.10 5.13
CA THR A 60 -8.26 16.06 6.22
C THR A 60 -8.37 17.47 5.62
N ASP A 61 -9.16 18.35 6.22
CA ASP A 61 -9.39 19.75 5.77
C ASP A 61 -8.10 20.62 5.80
N ASP A 62 -7.00 20.07 6.31
CA ASP A 62 -5.66 20.67 6.33
C ASP A 62 -4.87 20.28 5.06
N GLU A 63 -3.90 21.09 4.64
CA GLU A 63 -3.10 20.88 3.41
C GLU A 63 -2.26 19.58 3.38
N GLU A 64 -2.49 18.65 4.32
CA GLU A 64 -1.81 17.37 4.49
C GLU A 64 -2.80 16.22 4.19
N VAL A 65 -2.47 15.39 3.21
CA VAL A 65 -3.24 14.18 2.89
C VAL A 65 -2.86 13.11 3.92
N GLU A 66 -3.81 12.71 4.76
CA GLU A 66 -3.66 11.57 5.65
C GLU A 66 -4.24 10.31 4.98
N PHE A 67 -3.65 9.15 5.27
CA PHE A 67 -4.16 7.87 4.81
C PHE A 67 -4.19 6.88 5.97
N GLU A 68 -5.20 6.01 5.97
CA GLU A 68 -5.36 4.92 6.91
C GLU A 68 -5.11 3.59 6.17
N LEU A 69 -4.30 2.73 6.77
CA LEU A 69 -4.14 1.34 6.32
C LEU A 69 -5.02 0.43 7.18
N ILE A 70 -5.93 -0.30 6.55
CA ILE A 70 -6.89 -1.18 7.23
C ILE A 70 -6.54 -2.64 6.91
N ASP A 71 -6.41 -3.46 7.95
CA ASP A 71 -6.13 -4.90 7.81
C ASP A 71 -7.32 -5.64 7.18
N ILE A 72 -7.02 -6.58 6.29
CA ILE A 72 -8.03 -7.36 5.59
C ILE A 72 -8.39 -8.57 6.47
N GLU A 73 -9.40 -8.41 7.33
CA GLU A 73 -9.84 -9.49 8.24
C GLU A 73 -10.53 -10.68 7.54
N ASP A 74 -10.95 -10.51 6.28
CA ASP A 74 -11.63 -11.55 5.50
C ASP A 74 -10.63 -12.30 4.61
N ASP A 75 -10.32 -13.55 4.98
CA ASP A 75 -9.38 -14.39 4.23
C ASP A 75 -9.76 -14.52 2.73
N GLY A 76 -11.06 -14.56 2.42
CA GLY A 76 -11.53 -14.68 1.04
C GLY A 76 -11.20 -13.42 0.22
N LEU A 77 -11.45 -12.25 0.79
CA LEU A 77 -11.06 -10.97 0.19
C LEU A 77 -9.54 -10.86 0.05
N PHE A 78 -8.79 -11.26 1.07
CA PHE A 78 -7.32 -11.26 1.03
C PHE A 78 -6.81 -12.12 -0.12
N GLU A 79 -7.31 -13.35 -0.28
CA GLU A 79 -6.94 -14.23 -1.41
C GLU A 79 -7.26 -13.59 -2.78
N GLU A 80 -8.40 -12.92 -2.93
CA GLU A 80 -8.76 -12.24 -4.19
C GLU A 80 -7.86 -11.03 -4.48
N VAL A 81 -7.51 -10.27 -3.45
CA VAL A 81 -6.63 -9.10 -3.50
C VAL A 81 -5.19 -9.54 -3.85
N VAL A 82 -4.66 -10.57 -3.18
CA VAL A 82 -3.37 -11.21 -3.51
C VAL A 82 -3.35 -11.64 -4.96
N LYS A 83 -4.37 -12.37 -5.39
CA LYS A 83 -4.43 -12.88 -6.76
C LYS A 83 -4.44 -11.75 -7.78
N THR A 84 -5.20 -10.69 -7.52
CA THR A 84 -5.24 -9.49 -8.37
C THR A 84 -3.85 -8.85 -8.46
N PHE A 85 -3.17 -8.71 -7.33
CA PHE A 85 -1.81 -8.19 -7.26
C PHE A 85 -0.82 -9.05 -8.05
N GLU A 86 -0.84 -10.37 -7.89
CA GLU A 86 0.00 -11.30 -8.64
C GLU A 86 -0.26 -11.22 -10.15
N GLU A 87 -1.53 -11.11 -10.58
CA GLU A 87 -1.89 -10.94 -11.99
C GLU A 87 -1.35 -9.61 -12.56
N ILE A 88 -1.46 -8.51 -11.81
CA ILE A 88 -0.92 -7.19 -12.21
C ILE A 88 0.61 -7.22 -12.28
N MET A 89 1.28 -7.79 -11.26
CA MET A 89 2.73 -7.89 -11.22
C MET A 89 3.28 -8.77 -12.36
N ALA A 90 2.61 -9.90 -12.64
CA ALA A 90 2.96 -10.74 -13.77
C ALA A 90 2.76 -10.02 -15.11
N GLU A 91 1.68 -9.23 -15.25
CA GLU A 91 1.44 -8.43 -16.47
C GLU A 91 2.51 -7.32 -16.64
N ASN A 92 2.94 -6.69 -15.55
CA ASN A 92 3.93 -5.62 -15.57
C ASN A 92 5.37 -6.12 -15.83
N GLU A 93 5.66 -7.40 -15.57
CA GLU A 93 6.95 -8.05 -15.91
C GLU A 93 7.05 -8.46 -17.40
N GLU A 94 5.94 -8.58 -18.12
CA GLU A 94 5.92 -9.04 -19.53
C GLU A 94 6.04 -7.93 -20.61
N ASN A 95 6.43 -6.70 -20.27
CA ASN A 95 6.59 -5.59 -21.24
C ASN A 95 8.02 -5.03 -21.37
#